data_AF-A0A1H7N981-F1
#
_entry.id   AF-A0A1H7N981-F1
#
_cell.length_a   1.000
_cell.length_b   1.000
_cell.length_c   1.000
_cell.angle_alpha   90.00
_cell.angle_beta   90.00
_cell.angle_gamma   90.00
#
_symmetry.space_group_name_H-M   'P 1'
#
loop_
_entity.id
_entity.type
_entity.pdbx_description
1 polymer ?
#
loop_
_entity_poly.entity_id
_entity_poly.type
_entity_poly.pdbx_seq_one_letter_code
_entity_poly.pdbx_strand_id
1 'polypeptide(L)'
;MGADFVIAVDISTRPETAATQSSFDVLMQTFTIMGQTIKTYELDKYADVVIRPNLSAMSGSDFGQRNAAILAGEEAVARIMPELERKLAASRVATA
;
A
#
# COMPACT_ATOMS: atom_id res chain seq x y z
N MET A 1 -8.72 1.06 -17.73
CA MET A 1 -7.37 1.61 -17.94
C MET A 1 -6.50 0.42 -18.34
N GLY A 2 -5.97 0.38 -19.57
CA GLY A 2 -5.25 -0.78 -20.12
C GLY A 2 -3.74 -0.67 -19.91
N ALA A 3 -3.30 -0.74 -18.65
CA ALA A 3 -1.88 -0.74 -18.33
C ALA A 3 -1.33 -2.17 -18.41
N ASP A 4 -0.16 -2.33 -19.04
CA ASP A 4 0.54 -3.62 -19.15
C ASP A 4 1.29 -4.01 -17.87
N PHE A 5 1.53 -3.03 -16.99
CA PHE A 5 2.16 -3.22 -15.69
C PHE A 5 1.73 -2.12 -14.73
N VAL A 6 1.35 -2.48 -13.51
CA VAL A 6 0.80 -1.57 -12.51
C VAL A 6 1.63 -1.61 -11.22
N ILE A 7 2.14 -0.45 -10.84
CA ILE A 7 2.81 -0.22 -9.57
C ILE A 7 1.86 0.58 -8.68
N ALA A 8 1.33 -0.05 -7.63
CA ALA A 8 0.50 0.61 -6.64
C ALA A 8 1.35 1.16 -5.50
N VAL A 9 1.01 2.36 -5.01
CA VAL A 9 1.60 2.95 -3.80
C VAL A 9 0.50 3.11 -2.76
N ASP A 10 0.63 2.38 -1.65
CA ASP A 10 -0.35 2.34 -0.58
C ASP A 10 0.13 3.21 0.59
N ILE A 11 -0.47 4.41 0.69
CA ILE A 11 -0.22 5.39 1.76
C ILE A 11 -1.28 5.33 2.87
N SER A 12 -2.06 4.25 2.94
CA SER A 12 -3.15 4.16 3.91
C SER A 12 -2.62 4.03 5.35
N THR A 13 -3.16 4.85 6.25
CA THR A 13 -2.93 4.73 7.68
C THR A 13 -3.68 3.52 8.20
N ARG A 14 -2.97 2.50 8.69
CA ARG A 14 -3.59 1.39 9.42
C ARG A 14 -3.96 1.89 10.80
N PRO A 15 -5.23 1.80 11.23
CA PRO A 15 -5.58 2.12 12.61
C PRO A 15 -4.83 1.13 13.51
N GLU A 16 -3.89 1.63 14.31
CA GLU A 16 -3.30 0.84 15.37
C GLU A 16 -4.43 0.38 16.30
N THR A 17 -4.32 -0.88 16.71
CA THR A 17 -5.24 -1.63 17.55
C THR A 17 -5.94 -0.78 18.59
N ALA A 18 -7.12 -0.26 18.26
CA ALA A 18 -8.06 0.20 19.28
C ALA A 18 -8.45 -1.03 20.09
N ALA A 19 -8.14 -1.02 21.39
CA ALA A 19 -8.56 -2.08 22.30
C ALA A 19 -10.10 -2.21 22.21
N THR A 20 -10.58 -3.33 21.68
CA THR A 20 -12.02 -3.62 21.55
C THR A 20 -12.62 -3.80 22.94
N GLN A 21 -13.34 -2.80 23.42
CA GLN A 21 -13.99 -2.81 24.74
C GLN A 21 -15.50 -3.12 24.65
N SER A 22 -16.10 -3.16 23.44
CA SER A 22 -17.55 -3.36 23.24
C SER A 22 -17.89 -4.26 22.04
N SER A 23 -19.04 -4.96 22.09
CA SER A 23 -19.60 -5.76 20.97
C SER A 23 -19.87 -4.93 19.70
N PHE A 24 -20.06 -3.62 19.85
CA PHE A 24 -20.17 -2.70 18.72
C PHE A 24 -18.82 -2.50 18.01
N ASP A 25 -17.71 -2.53 18.76
CA ASP A 25 -16.35 -2.42 18.21
C ASP A 25 -16.01 -3.66 17.39
N VAL A 26 -16.47 -4.85 17.82
CA VAL A 26 -16.31 -6.10 17.08
C VAL A 26 -17.08 -6.06 15.75
N LEU A 27 -18.27 -5.47 15.74
CA LEU A 27 -19.05 -5.29 14.50
C LEU A 27 -18.35 -4.32 13.53
N MET A 28 -17.83 -3.18 14.03
CA MET A 28 -17.07 -2.23 13.21
C MET A 28 -15.73 -2.80 12.74
N GLN A 29 -15.07 -3.61 13.56
CA GLN A 29 -13.88 -4.36 13.19
C GLN A 29 -14.20 -5.38 12.10
N THR A 30 -15.36 -6.04 12.16
CA THR A 30 -15.83 -6.95 11.12
C THR A 30 -16.03 -6.22 9.78
N PHE A 31 -16.67 -5.05 9.78
CA PHE A 31 -16.79 -4.23 8.56
C PHE A 31 -15.44 -3.78 8.02
N THR A 32 -14.51 -3.43 8.91
CA THR A 32 -13.14 -3.03 8.53
C THR A 32 -12.36 -4.20 7.93
N ILE A 33 -12.45 -5.39 8.53
CA ILE A 33 -11.82 -6.63 8.05
C ILE A 33 -12.39 -7.01 6.68
N MET A 34 -13.73 -7.05 6.53
CA MET A 34 -14.35 -7.38 5.25
C MET A 34 -14.01 -6.38 4.14
N GLY A 35 -13.98 -5.08 4.46
CA GLY A 35 -13.55 -4.03 3.52
C GLY A 35 -12.08 -4.14 3.11
N GLN A 36 -11.21 -4.61 4.00
CA GLN A 36 -9.80 -4.88 3.71
C GLN A 36 -9.60 -6.11 2.83
N THR A 37 -10.42 -7.15 2.98
CA THR A 37 -10.38 -8.34 2.10
C THR A 37 -10.68 -7.97 0.65
N ILE A 38 -11.62 -7.05 0.41
CA ILE A 38 -11.93 -6.54 -0.94
C ILE A 38 -10.74 -5.75 -1.51
N LYS A 39 -10.14 -4.85 -0.71
CA LYS A 39 -8.95 -4.08 -1.13
C LYS A 39 -7.75 -4.96 -1.42
N THR A 40 -7.53 -6.02 -0.64
CA THR A 40 -6.43 -6.96 -0.83
C THR A 40 -6.65 -7.76 -2.11
N TYR A 41 -7.89 -8.16 -2.39
CA TYR A 41 -8.24 -8.82 -3.66
C TYR A 41 -8.06 -7.91 -4.87
N GLU A 42 -8.37 -6.61 -4.79
CA GLU A 42 -8.15 -5.67 -5.89
C GLU A 42 -6.67 -5.32 -6.08
N LEU A 43 -5.92 -5.12 -4.99
CA LEU A 43 -4.48 -4.87 -5.06
C LEU A 43 -3.71 -6.08 -5.60
N ASP A 44 -4.02 -7.29 -5.15
CA ASP A 44 -3.37 -8.51 -5.66
C ASP A 44 -3.81 -8.86 -7.10
N LYS A 45 -4.98 -8.43 -7.56
CA LYS A 45 -5.44 -8.66 -8.94
C LYS A 45 -4.93 -7.64 -9.95
N TYR A 46 -4.73 -6.40 -9.54
CA TYR A 46 -4.48 -5.30 -10.48
C TYR A 46 -3.14 -4.60 -10.27
N ALA A 47 -2.37 -4.92 -9.23
CA ALA A 47 -1.02 -4.39 -9.03
C ALA A 47 0.02 -5.50 -9.09
N ASP A 48 0.96 -5.39 -10.03
CA ASP A 48 2.10 -6.30 -10.14
C ASP A 48 3.11 -6.08 -9.00
N VAL A 49 3.15 -4.85 -8.49
CA VAL A 49 3.98 -4.43 -7.35
C VAL A 49 3.21 -3.43 -6.49
N VAL A 50 3.25 -3.64 -5.17
CA VAL A 50 2.70 -2.70 -4.18
C VAL A 50 3.83 -2.16 -3.30
N ILE A 51 4.03 -0.84 -3.32
CA ILE A 51 4.98 -0.12 -2.47
C ILE A 51 4.23 0.43 -1.26
N ARG A 52 4.73 0.15 -0.05
CA ARG A 52 4.17 0.64 1.22
C ARG A 52 5.23 1.45 1.97
N PRO A 53 5.29 2.78 1.77
CA PRO A 53 6.19 3.63 2.53
C PRO A 53 5.80 3.69 4.02
N ASN A 54 6.79 3.81 4.89
CA ASN A 54 6.55 3.93 6.33
C ASN A 54 6.19 5.39 6.66
N LEU A 55 4.89 5.65 6.81
CA LEU A 55 4.35 6.99 7.07
C LEU A 55 3.72 7.10 8.48
N SER A 56 4.04 6.19 9.41
CA SER A 56 3.33 6.00 10.69
C SER A 56 3.23 7.23 11.60
N ALA A 57 4.09 8.25 11.41
CA ALA A 57 4.10 9.49 12.19
C ALA A 57 3.51 10.71 11.43
N MET A 58 3.02 10.50 10.21
CA MET A 58 2.73 11.57 9.26
C MET A 58 1.23 11.74 9.07
N SER A 59 0.69 12.88 9.50
CA SER A 59 -0.69 13.26 9.15
C SER A 59 -0.74 13.73 7.70
N GLY A 60 -1.75 13.29 6.94
CA GLY A 60 -1.98 13.76 5.57
C GLY A 60 -2.26 15.27 5.45
N SER A 61 -2.56 15.94 6.57
CA SER A 61 -2.72 17.40 6.66
C SER A 61 -1.46 18.14 7.11
N ASP A 62 -0.43 17.43 7.57
CA ASP A 62 0.82 18.02 8.05
C ASP A 62 1.86 18.10 6.93
N PHE A 63 1.81 19.22 6.21
CA PHE A 63 2.74 19.55 5.13
C PHE A 63 4.15 19.90 5.63
N GLY A 64 4.37 20.05 6.93
CA GLY A 64 5.70 20.29 7.50
C GLY A 64 6.61 19.06 7.40
N GLN A 65 6.02 17.86 7.36
CA GLN A 65 6.77 16.60 7.33
C GLN A 65 7.06 16.09 5.90
N ARG A 66 6.78 16.87 4.84
CA ARG A 66 6.97 16.46 3.43
C ARG A 66 8.30 15.78 3.14
N ASN A 67 9.40 16.30 3.68
CA ASN A 67 10.73 15.73 3.45
C ASN A 67 10.85 14.29 3.97
N ALA A 68 10.30 14.03 5.16
CA ALA A 68 10.29 12.67 5.73
C ALA A 68 9.42 11.70 4.91
N ALA A 69 8.33 12.18 4.29
CA ALA A 69 7.50 11.35 3.40
C ALA A 69 8.24 10.99 2.12
N ILE A 70 8.97 11.96 1.54
CA ILE A 70 9.80 11.73 0.35
C ILE A 70 10.86 10.69 0.66
N LEU A 71 11.59 10.85 1.77
CA LEU A 71 12.62 9.90 2.18
C LEU A 71 12.06 8.50 2.44
N ALA A 72 10.90 8.40 3.11
CA ALA A 72 10.23 7.12 3.34
C ALA A 72 9.78 6.44 2.04
N GLY A 73 9.38 7.24 1.04
CA GLY A 73 9.07 6.77 -0.31
C GLY A 73 10.30 6.24 -1.03
N GLU A 74 11.39 7.00 -1.03
CA GLU A 74 12.67 6.60 -1.62
C GLU A 74 13.21 5.31 -0.98
N GLU A 75 13.19 5.21 0.34
CA GLU A 75 13.63 4.02 1.07
C GLU A 75 12.76 2.79 0.77
N ALA A 76 11.44 2.98 0.65
CA ALA A 76 10.53 1.91 0.29
C ALA A 76 10.78 1.37 -1.12
N VAL A 77 11.06 2.26 -2.08
CA VAL A 77 11.42 1.88 -3.45
C VAL A 77 12.80 1.22 -3.49
N ALA A 78 13.80 1.80 -2.83
CA ALA A 78 15.17 1.29 -2.82
C ALA A 78 15.24 -0.16 -2.33
N ARG A 79 14.42 -0.53 -1.34
CA ARG A 79 14.34 -1.90 -0.81
C ARG A 79 13.82 -2.93 -1.83
N ILE A 80 12.95 -2.52 -2.74
CA ILE A 80 12.32 -3.43 -3.70
C ILE A 80 12.83 -3.26 -5.13
N MET A 81 13.73 -2.29 -5.39
CA MET A 81 14.22 -1.94 -6.72
C MET A 81 14.70 -3.17 -7.52
N PRO A 82 15.49 -4.10 -6.96
CA PRO A 82 15.93 -5.27 -7.72
C PRO A 82 14.79 -6.20 -8.13
N GLU A 83 13.74 -6.31 -7.32
CA GLU A 83 12.55 -7.11 -7.66
C GLU A 83 11.67 -6.39 -8.68
N LEU A 84 11.53 -5.07 -8.53
CA LEU A 84 10.77 -4.22 -9.45
C LEU A 84 11.34 -4.28 -10.86
N GLU A 85 12.67 -4.16 -11.01
CA GLU A 85 13.36 -4.28 -12.30
C GLU A 85 13.15 -5.65 -12.94
N ARG A 86 13.22 -6.74 -12.15
CA ARG A 86 12.97 -8.10 -12.64
C ARG A 86 11.54 -8.27 -13.14
N LYS A 87 10.56 -7.81 -12.38
CA LYS A 87 9.13 -7.90 -12.74
C LYS A 87 8.81 -7.07 -13.98
N LEU A 88 9.38 -5.87 -14.08
CA LEU A 88 9.23 -5.00 -15.25
C LEU A 88 9.86 -5.62 -16.52
N ALA A 89 11.03 -6.25 -16.38
CA ALA A 89 11.65 -6.96 -17.49
C ALA A 89 10.80 -8.15 -17.94
N ALA A 90 10.24 -8.93 -17.00
CA ALA A 90 9.36 -10.05 -17.31
C ALA A 90 8.06 -9.62 -18.02
N SER A 91 7.44 -8.50 -17.61
CA SER A 91 6.21 -8.01 -18.27
C SER A 91 6.46 -7.52 -19.70
N ARG A 92 7.63 -6.92 -19.98
CA ARG A 92 8.05 -6.53 -21.34
C ARG A 92 8.27 -7.72 -22.27
N VAL A 93 8.69 -8.87 -21.74
CA VAL A 93 8.89 -10.09 -22.54
C VAL A 93 7.55 -10.79 -22.83
N ALA A 94 6.58 -10.71 -21.92
CA ALA A 94 5.25 -11.31 -22.13
C ALA A 94 4.38 -10.55 -23.14
N THR A 95 4.73 -9.31 -23.47
CA THR A 95 4.01 -8.42 -24.39
C THR A 95 4.62 -8.33 -25.79
N ALA A 96 5.79 -8.95 -25.99
CA ALA A 96 6.51 -9.04 -27.28
C ALA A 96 6.22 -10.37 -28.00
#